data_AF-A0A923E0L3-F1
#
_entry.id   AF-A0A923E0L3-F1
#
_cell.length_a   1.000
_cell.length_b   1.000
_cell.length_c   1.000
_cell.angle_alpha   90.00
_cell.angle_beta   90.00
_cell.angle_gamma   90.00
#
_symmetry.space_group_name_H-M   'P 1'
#
loop_
_entity.id
_entity.type
_entity.pdbx_description
1 polymer ?
#
loop_
_entity_poly.entity_id
_entity_poly.type
_entity_poly.pdbx_seq_one_letter_code
_entity_poly.pdbx_strand_id
1 'polypeptide(L)'
;MKKICFIILLLITVKVFAQNQPLQLEKAYEQNSHKMLNNFFANWENEIKPITISELDKLSALQQEVYAIYKSFYNPLVVLPIVHGDQFNYDRPKYWVLQNQIKYQVIDVFIKDEHEIPVGKNKLKIDSIVNFNPNIETNKRCVYLSNQYEKIFKDFFTRKFYSTPKKDSKNNFLKNEITISHGMFKGGDGGYVITFPSVLNLQIDSSMQKAVVIFQYAYGAGYSSLEKIDGKWIVKETVRTLVE
;
A
#
# COMPACT_ATOMS: atom_id res chain seq x y z
N MET A 1 1.84 47.56 -10.33
CA MET A 1 2.66 46.39 -10.71
C MET A 1 3.40 45.68 -9.56
N LYS A 2 3.23 46.06 -8.27
CA LYS A 2 3.92 45.40 -7.13
C LYS A 2 3.17 44.21 -6.47
N LYS A 3 1.92 43.93 -6.86
CA LYS A 3 1.08 42.88 -6.23
C LYS A 3 1.17 41.50 -6.89
N ILE A 4 1.72 41.39 -8.11
CA ILE A 4 1.81 40.12 -8.85
C ILE A 4 3.00 39.28 -8.39
N CYS A 5 4.10 39.89 -7.91
CA CYS A 5 5.26 39.14 -7.41
C CYS A 5 5.00 38.36 -6.12
N PHE A 6 4.03 38.77 -5.30
CA PHE A 6 3.77 38.11 -4.00
C PHE A 6 3.05 36.75 -4.15
N ILE A 7 2.22 36.59 -5.18
CA ILE A 7 1.48 35.34 -5.45
C ILE A 7 2.41 34.28 -6.05
N ILE A 8 3.37 34.70 -6.88
CA ILE A 8 4.37 33.79 -7.46
C ILE A 8 5.37 33.33 -6.39
N LEU A 9 5.73 34.18 -5.42
CA LEU A 9 6.62 33.80 -4.32
C LEU A 9 5.95 32.81 -3.33
N LEU A 10 4.62 32.92 -3.12
CA LEU A 10 3.87 32.01 -2.25
C LEU A 10 3.72 30.60 -2.86
N LEU A 11 3.71 30.49 -4.19
CA LEU A 11 3.64 29.19 -4.89
C LEU A 11 4.99 28.46 -4.96
N ILE A 12 6.11 29.18 -4.76
CA ILE A 12 7.46 28.59 -4.79
C ILE A 12 7.83 27.98 -3.43
N THR A 13 7.34 28.51 -2.31
CA THR A 13 7.67 27.99 -0.98
C THR A 13 7.03 26.64 -0.67
N VAL A 14 5.90 26.29 -1.29
CA VAL A 14 5.23 25.00 -1.03
C VAL A 14 5.99 23.82 -1.66
N LYS A 15 6.72 24.03 -2.77
CA LYS A 15 7.46 22.94 -3.44
C LYS A 15 8.79 22.57 -2.76
N VAL A 16 9.37 23.46 -1.96
CA VAL A 16 10.67 23.19 -1.29
C VAL A 16 10.52 22.18 -0.14
N PHE A 17 9.34 22.07 0.48
CA PHE A 17 9.10 21.12 1.57
C PHE A 17 9.00 19.66 1.10
N ALA A 18 8.52 19.42 -0.13
CA ALA A 18 8.40 18.06 -0.69
C ALA A 18 9.76 17.43 -1.06
N GLN A 19 10.80 18.24 -1.26
CA GLN A 19 12.09 17.75 -1.76
C GLN A 19 13.02 17.17 -0.70
N ASN A 20 12.67 17.22 0.60
CA ASN A 20 13.57 16.79 1.66
C ASN A 20 13.07 15.64 2.54
N GLN A 21 12.05 14.91 2.10
CA GLN A 21 11.52 13.74 2.82
C GLN A 21 12.59 12.70 3.22
N PRO A 22 13.56 12.32 2.36
CA PRO A 22 14.61 11.39 2.77
C PRO A 22 15.44 11.93 3.94
N LEU A 23 15.90 13.17 3.87
CA LEU A 23 16.71 13.79 4.92
C LEU A 23 15.91 14.01 6.22
N GLN A 24 14.61 14.29 6.11
CA GLN A 24 13.74 14.41 7.27
C GLN A 24 13.66 13.09 8.04
N LEU A 25 13.46 11.96 7.36
CA LEU A 25 13.44 10.64 7.98
C LEU A 25 14.80 10.27 8.58
N GLU A 26 15.89 10.55 7.87
CA GLU A 26 17.26 10.32 8.35
C GLU A 26 17.56 11.14 9.61
N LYS A 27 17.34 12.46 9.57
CA LYS A 27 17.55 13.32 10.74
C LYS A 27 16.65 12.95 11.91
N ALA A 28 15.40 12.54 11.65
CA ALA A 28 14.50 12.07 12.69
C ALA A 28 15.09 10.85 13.40
N TYR A 29 15.68 9.90 12.66
CA TYR A 29 16.33 8.73 13.24
C TYR A 29 17.63 9.08 13.97
N GLU A 30 18.54 9.83 13.34
CA GLU A 30 19.83 10.21 13.92
C GLU A 30 19.67 10.99 15.24
N GLN A 31 18.63 11.83 15.33
CA GLN A 31 18.33 12.62 16.52
C GLN A 31 17.34 11.93 17.47
N ASN A 32 16.88 10.71 17.15
CA ASN A 32 15.80 9.99 17.83
C ASN A 32 14.57 10.89 18.12
N SER A 33 14.20 11.71 17.13
CA SER A 33 13.20 12.77 17.26
C SER A 33 11.83 12.33 16.74
N HIS A 34 10.95 11.93 17.67
CA HIS A 34 9.57 11.59 17.34
C HIS A 34 8.80 12.76 16.71
N LYS A 35 9.12 14.02 17.05
CA LYS A 35 8.50 15.19 16.43
C LYS A 35 8.82 15.27 14.94
N MET A 36 10.09 15.05 14.57
CA MET A 36 10.50 15.05 13.16
C MET A 36 9.91 13.87 12.40
N LEU A 37 9.84 12.70 13.05
CA LEU A 37 9.20 11.52 12.47
C LEU A 37 7.71 11.77 12.18
N ASN A 38 6.99 12.37 13.14
CA ASN A 38 5.58 12.74 12.94
C ASN A 38 5.41 13.73 11.79
N ASN A 39 6.32 14.70 11.63
CA ASN A 39 6.29 15.63 10.51
C ASN A 39 6.52 14.93 9.16
N PHE A 40 7.46 13.98 9.09
CA PHE A 40 7.69 13.17 7.90
C PHE A 40 6.40 12.45 7.45
N PHE A 41 5.72 11.76 8.38
CA PHE A 41 4.47 11.07 8.04
C PHE A 41 3.31 12.01 7.73
N ALA A 42 3.20 13.15 8.43
CA ALA A 42 2.19 14.15 8.13
C ALA A 42 2.38 14.75 6.73
N ASN A 43 3.63 14.94 6.31
CA ASN A 43 3.93 15.38 4.95
C ASN A 43 3.56 14.29 3.93
N TRP A 44 3.90 13.02 4.20
CA TRP A 44 3.51 11.90 3.33
C TRP A 44 2.00 11.81 3.09
N GLU A 45 1.21 11.87 4.15
CA GLU A 45 -0.26 11.89 4.06
C GLU A 45 -0.79 13.13 3.31
N ASN A 46 -0.06 14.24 3.32
CA ASN A 46 -0.45 15.46 2.63
C ASN A 46 -0.05 15.50 1.16
N GLU A 47 1.06 14.87 0.80
CA GLU A 47 1.56 14.82 -0.58
C GLU A 47 0.71 13.91 -1.47
N ILE A 48 0.22 12.78 -0.94
CA ILE A 48 -0.56 11.81 -1.72
C ILE A 48 -1.93 11.63 -1.05
N LYS A 49 -2.96 12.20 -1.69
CA LYS A 49 -4.34 12.12 -1.21
C LYS A 49 -5.10 10.93 -1.80
N PRO A 50 -6.08 10.39 -1.05
CA PRO A 50 -7.03 9.42 -1.60
C PRO A 50 -7.73 9.99 -2.83
N ILE A 51 -8.06 9.11 -3.78
CA ILE A 51 -8.87 9.48 -4.94
C ILE A 51 -10.23 10.02 -4.47
N THR A 52 -10.64 11.16 -5.01
CA THR A 52 -11.96 11.74 -4.77
C THR A 52 -13.04 11.05 -5.61
N ILE A 53 -14.31 11.23 -5.25
CA ILE A 53 -15.44 10.70 -6.05
C ILE A 53 -15.38 11.26 -7.48
N SER A 54 -15.17 12.57 -7.63
CA SER A 54 -15.09 13.20 -8.95
C SER A 54 -13.92 12.70 -9.81
N GLU A 55 -12.79 12.32 -9.20
CA GLU A 55 -11.67 11.70 -9.93
C GLU A 55 -11.97 10.25 -10.29
N LEU A 56 -12.63 9.50 -9.40
CA LEU A 56 -13.05 8.13 -9.64
C LEU A 56 -14.05 8.04 -10.80
N ASP A 57 -15.02 8.95 -10.87
CA ASP A 57 -16.06 9.00 -11.91
C ASP A 57 -15.48 9.27 -13.32
N LYS A 58 -14.27 9.84 -13.39
CA LYS A 58 -13.54 10.09 -14.65
C LYS A 58 -12.78 8.87 -15.15
N LEU A 59 -12.62 7.83 -14.32
CA LEU A 59 -11.95 6.61 -14.73
C LEU A 59 -12.85 5.76 -15.63
N SER A 60 -12.24 4.86 -16.40
CA SER A 60 -13.01 3.86 -17.15
C SER A 60 -13.80 2.94 -16.23
N ALA A 61 -14.93 2.39 -16.69
CA ALA A 61 -15.75 1.46 -15.92
C ALA A 61 -14.91 0.32 -15.31
N LEU A 62 -14.02 -0.28 -16.10
CA LEU A 62 -13.11 -1.33 -15.63
C LEU A 62 -12.19 -0.86 -14.49
N GLN A 63 -11.64 0.36 -14.56
CA GLN A 63 -10.82 0.89 -13.47
C GLN A 63 -11.66 1.16 -12.22
N GLN A 64 -12.89 1.67 -12.37
CA GLN A 64 -13.82 1.84 -11.24
C GLN A 64 -14.11 0.51 -10.55
N GLU A 65 -14.32 -0.58 -11.31
CA GLU A 65 -14.46 -1.93 -10.76
C GLU A 65 -13.20 -2.38 -10.00
N VAL A 66 -12.00 -2.14 -10.53
CA VAL A 66 -10.74 -2.45 -9.83
C VAL A 66 -10.65 -1.72 -8.48
N TYR A 67 -11.04 -0.45 -8.41
CA TYR A 67 -11.13 0.28 -7.15
C TYR A 67 -12.18 -0.32 -6.20
N ALA A 68 -13.36 -0.68 -6.71
CA ALA A 68 -14.43 -1.25 -5.91
C ALA A 68 -14.04 -2.63 -5.32
N ILE A 69 -13.46 -3.50 -6.14
CA ILE A 69 -12.93 -4.81 -5.72
C ILE A 69 -11.87 -4.62 -4.64
N TYR A 70 -10.90 -3.74 -4.86
CA TYR A 70 -9.85 -3.48 -3.88
C TYR A 70 -10.43 -3.00 -2.55
N LYS A 71 -11.40 -2.08 -2.57
CA LYS A 71 -12.04 -1.59 -1.34
C LYS A 71 -12.80 -2.69 -0.60
N SER A 72 -13.53 -3.54 -1.32
CA SER A 72 -14.24 -4.68 -0.72
C SER A 72 -13.29 -5.73 -0.13
N PHE A 73 -12.14 -5.95 -0.76
CA PHE A 73 -11.11 -6.86 -0.28
C PHE A 73 -10.30 -6.30 0.88
N TYR A 74 -9.86 -5.04 0.78
CA TYR A 74 -8.82 -4.48 1.63
C TYR A 74 -9.35 -4.13 3.02
N ASN A 75 -9.36 -5.13 3.90
CA ASN A 75 -9.54 -4.96 5.32
C ASN A 75 -8.47 -5.76 6.06
N PRO A 76 -7.33 -5.15 6.43
CA PRO A 76 -6.23 -5.86 7.07
C PRO A 76 -6.65 -6.50 8.41
N LEU A 77 -7.61 -5.93 9.13
CA LEU A 77 -8.09 -6.49 10.40
C LEU A 77 -8.93 -7.75 10.23
N VAL A 78 -9.47 -8.00 9.03
CA VAL A 78 -10.22 -9.23 8.72
C VAL A 78 -9.34 -10.23 7.99
N VAL A 79 -8.62 -9.78 6.96
CA VAL A 79 -7.81 -10.66 6.12
C VAL A 79 -6.63 -11.23 6.90
N LEU A 80 -5.95 -10.43 7.73
CA LEU A 80 -4.69 -10.86 8.35
C LEU A 80 -4.87 -11.91 9.45
N PRO A 81 -5.88 -11.84 10.35
CA PRO A 81 -6.14 -12.92 11.30
C PRO A 81 -6.45 -14.26 10.63
N ILE A 82 -7.17 -14.24 9.50
CA ILE A 82 -7.48 -15.46 8.73
C ILE A 82 -6.21 -16.14 8.24
N VAL A 83 -5.20 -15.37 7.83
CA VAL A 83 -4.00 -15.91 7.19
C VAL A 83 -2.79 -16.07 8.13
N HIS A 84 -2.66 -15.27 9.19
CA HIS A 84 -1.52 -15.26 10.11
C HIS A 84 -1.86 -15.58 11.58
N GLY A 85 -3.15 -15.65 11.95
CA GLY A 85 -3.56 -15.65 13.35
C GLY A 85 -3.17 -14.36 14.08
N ASP A 86 -3.10 -14.41 15.42
CA ASP A 86 -2.89 -13.23 16.28
C ASP A 86 -1.43 -12.75 16.39
N GLN A 87 -0.51 -13.33 15.61
CA GLN A 87 0.93 -13.10 15.78
C GLN A 87 1.41 -11.71 15.35
N PHE A 88 0.57 -10.96 14.63
CA PHE A 88 0.88 -9.60 14.20
C PHE A 88 -0.19 -8.62 14.69
N ASN A 89 0.20 -7.72 15.59
CA ASN A 89 -0.67 -6.63 16.05
C ASN A 89 -0.67 -5.49 15.02
N TYR A 90 -1.43 -5.68 13.93
CA TYR A 90 -1.60 -4.70 12.86
C TYR A 90 -2.43 -3.47 13.25
N ASP A 91 -3.09 -3.50 14.39
CA ASP A 91 -3.82 -2.34 14.92
C ASP A 91 -2.90 -1.33 15.62
N ARG A 92 -1.71 -1.76 16.06
CA ARG A 92 -0.76 -0.92 16.78
C ARG A 92 -0.25 0.30 15.99
N PRO A 93 0.15 0.19 14.71
CA PRO A 93 0.73 1.31 13.99
C PRO A 93 -0.28 2.42 13.74
N LYS A 94 0.20 3.67 13.79
CA LYS A 94 -0.61 4.87 13.56
C LYS A 94 -1.09 5.00 12.11
N TYR A 95 -0.29 4.54 11.15
CA TYR A 95 -0.58 4.63 9.72
C TYR A 95 -0.68 3.24 9.08
N TRP A 96 -1.69 3.08 8.24
CA TRP A 96 -1.76 2.02 7.25
C TRP A 96 -1.08 2.46 5.96
N VAL A 97 -0.19 1.61 5.46
CA VAL A 97 0.53 1.86 4.21
C VAL A 97 -0.21 1.14 3.08
N LEU A 98 -0.80 1.89 2.16
CA LEU A 98 -1.58 1.40 1.02
C LEU A 98 -0.74 1.38 -0.26
N GLN A 99 -1.06 0.50 -1.20
CA GLN A 99 -0.38 0.47 -2.49
C GLN A 99 -0.76 1.72 -3.28
N ASN A 100 0.21 2.31 -3.95
CA ASN A 100 0.01 3.42 -4.89
C ASN A 100 -0.07 2.94 -6.36
N GLN A 101 0.06 1.63 -6.58
CA GLN A 101 -0.06 1.01 -7.89
C GLN A 101 -0.73 -0.36 -7.74
N ILE A 102 -1.60 -0.70 -8.67
CA ILE A 102 -2.22 -2.03 -8.75
C ILE A 102 -2.13 -2.58 -10.16
N LYS A 103 -1.81 -3.88 -10.27
CA LYS A 103 -1.86 -4.62 -11.53
C LYS A 103 -3.18 -5.39 -11.59
N TYR A 104 -3.79 -5.40 -12.76
CA TYR A 104 -5.03 -6.13 -12.96
C TYR A 104 -5.07 -6.83 -14.32
N GLN A 105 -5.93 -7.84 -14.41
CA GLN A 105 -6.12 -8.67 -15.59
C GLN A 105 -7.60 -8.88 -15.85
N VAL A 106 -8.02 -8.70 -17.11
CA VAL A 106 -9.32 -9.18 -17.58
C VAL A 106 -9.11 -10.54 -18.21
N ILE A 107 -9.88 -11.51 -17.76
CA ILE A 107 -9.80 -12.91 -18.17
C ILE A 107 -11.15 -13.37 -18.69
N ASP A 108 -11.16 -14.41 -19.51
CA ASP A 108 -12.42 -14.95 -20.04
C ASP A 108 -13.18 -15.71 -18.96
N VAL A 109 -12.51 -16.67 -18.32
CA VAL A 109 -13.11 -17.59 -17.35
C VAL A 109 -12.11 -17.97 -16.26
N PHE A 110 -12.61 -18.10 -15.04
CA PHE A 110 -11.86 -18.71 -13.94
C PHE A 110 -11.95 -20.23 -14.03
N ILE A 111 -10.79 -20.88 -14.00
CA ILE A 111 -10.67 -22.33 -13.78
C ILE A 111 -10.00 -22.57 -12.43
N LYS A 112 -10.06 -23.79 -11.94
CA LYS A 112 -9.24 -24.22 -10.80
C LYS A 112 -7.96 -24.87 -11.31
N ASP A 113 -6.83 -24.53 -10.69
CA ASP A 113 -5.58 -25.24 -10.93
C ASP A 113 -5.50 -26.56 -10.13
N GLU A 114 -4.37 -27.24 -10.19
CA GLU A 114 -4.12 -28.50 -9.48
C GLU A 114 -4.19 -28.39 -7.94
N HIS A 115 -4.15 -27.17 -7.42
CA HIS A 115 -4.27 -26.87 -5.99
C HIS A 115 -5.63 -26.25 -5.64
N GLU A 116 -6.62 -26.37 -6.54
CA GLU A 116 -7.96 -25.80 -6.39
C GLU A 116 -7.99 -24.27 -6.30
N ILE A 117 -6.90 -23.58 -6.65
CA ILE A 117 -6.82 -22.12 -6.65
C ILE A 117 -7.49 -21.59 -7.91
N PRO A 118 -8.39 -20.60 -7.80
CA PRO A 118 -9.02 -20.00 -8.97
C PRO A 118 -8.00 -19.18 -9.75
N VAL A 119 -7.73 -19.59 -10.99
CA VAL A 119 -6.81 -18.93 -11.91
C VAL A 119 -7.53 -18.56 -13.20
N GLY A 120 -7.24 -17.37 -13.71
CA GLY A 120 -7.82 -16.91 -14.96
C GLY A 120 -7.20 -17.54 -16.20
N LYS A 121 -8.05 -18.09 -17.07
CA LYS A 121 -7.68 -18.60 -18.39
C LYS A 121 -8.04 -17.57 -19.47
N ASN A 122 -7.32 -17.60 -20.58
CA ASN A 122 -7.48 -16.69 -21.73
C ASN A 122 -7.41 -15.22 -21.30
N LYS A 123 -6.20 -14.72 -21.02
CA LYS A 123 -5.98 -13.33 -20.64
C LYS A 123 -6.37 -12.42 -21.80
N LEU A 124 -7.45 -11.66 -21.62
CA LEU A 124 -7.97 -10.72 -22.62
C LEU A 124 -7.27 -9.37 -22.51
N LYS A 125 -6.93 -8.95 -21.28
CA LYS A 125 -6.20 -7.71 -21.00
C LYS A 125 -5.31 -7.86 -19.77
N ILE A 126 -4.12 -7.25 -19.82
CA ILE A 126 -3.22 -7.07 -18.67
C ILE A 126 -2.86 -5.59 -18.63
N ASP A 127 -3.01 -4.96 -17.48
CA ASP A 127 -2.79 -3.52 -17.34
C ASP A 127 -2.48 -3.16 -15.87
N SER A 128 -2.21 -1.89 -15.61
CA SER A 128 -1.98 -1.38 -14.25
C SER A 128 -2.52 0.03 -14.08
N ILE A 129 -2.97 0.34 -12.86
CA ILE A 129 -3.32 1.70 -12.46
C ILE A 129 -2.15 2.24 -11.65
N VAL A 130 -1.50 3.29 -12.17
CA VAL A 130 -0.54 4.11 -11.42
C VAL A 130 -1.27 5.22 -10.67
N ASN A 131 -0.71 5.71 -9.57
CA ASN A 131 -1.39 6.63 -8.65
C ASN A 131 -2.72 6.05 -8.13
N PHE A 132 -2.74 4.74 -7.91
CA PHE A 132 -3.84 4.01 -7.32
C PHE A 132 -3.96 4.41 -5.84
N ASN A 133 -4.79 5.40 -5.53
CA ASN A 133 -4.94 5.93 -4.18
C ASN A 133 -6.31 5.60 -3.59
N PRO A 134 -6.61 4.32 -3.30
CA PRO A 134 -7.93 3.92 -2.86
C PRO A 134 -8.31 4.64 -1.56
N ASN A 135 -9.53 5.16 -1.53
CA ASN A 135 -10.13 5.66 -0.30
C ASN A 135 -10.74 4.49 0.48
N ILE A 136 -10.05 4.04 1.53
CA ILE A 136 -10.43 2.92 2.39
C ILE A 136 -11.20 3.45 3.59
N GLU A 137 -12.33 2.82 3.91
CA GLU A 137 -13.10 3.13 5.11
C GLU A 137 -12.40 2.56 6.34
N THR A 138 -11.74 3.43 7.10
CA THR A 138 -11.02 3.06 8.32
C THR A 138 -10.90 4.24 9.28
N ASN A 139 -10.71 3.96 10.56
CA ASN A 139 -10.35 4.96 11.57
C ASN A 139 -8.83 5.22 11.64
N LYS A 140 -8.04 4.48 10.87
CA LYS A 140 -6.59 4.66 10.77
C LYS A 140 -6.24 5.70 9.73
N ARG A 141 -5.09 6.34 9.93
CA ARG A 141 -4.53 7.23 8.92
C ARG A 141 -3.92 6.40 7.81
N CYS A 142 -4.10 6.81 6.56
CA CYS A 142 -3.58 6.08 5.40
C CYS A 142 -2.51 6.90 4.70
N VAL A 143 -1.43 6.23 4.30
CA VAL A 143 -0.38 6.78 3.44
C VAL A 143 -0.14 5.83 2.27
N TYR A 144 0.24 6.36 1.12
CA TYR A 144 0.34 5.58 -0.12
C TYR A 144 1.81 5.36 -0.50
N LEU A 145 2.22 4.10 -0.61
CA LEU A 145 3.58 3.70 -0.96
C LEU A 145 3.84 3.89 -2.44
N SER A 146 4.09 5.13 -2.85
CA SER A 146 4.60 5.44 -4.19
C SER A 146 6.05 4.99 -4.36
N ASN A 147 6.51 4.89 -5.61
CA ASN A 147 7.90 4.56 -5.93
C ASN A 147 8.91 5.48 -5.22
N GLN A 148 8.55 6.75 -5.00
CA GLN A 148 9.37 7.71 -4.26
C GLN A 148 9.52 7.28 -2.79
N TYR A 149 8.42 6.95 -2.11
CA TYR A 149 8.45 6.53 -0.71
C TYR A 149 9.06 5.15 -0.54
N GLU A 150 8.81 4.22 -1.46
CA GLU A 150 9.51 2.93 -1.50
C GLU A 150 11.03 3.13 -1.55
N LYS A 151 11.51 4.04 -2.42
CA LYS A 151 12.93 4.39 -2.49
C LYS A 151 13.44 5.03 -1.20
N ILE A 152 12.68 5.95 -0.59
CA ILE A 152 13.05 6.59 0.69
C ILE A 152 13.27 5.52 1.76
N PHE A 153 12.33 4.60 1.94
CA PHE A 153 12.48 3.54 2.94
C PHE A 153 13.61 2.58 2.60
N LYS A 154 13.75 2.18 1.33
CA LYS A 154 14.85 1.32 0.89
C LYS A 154 16.22 1.95 1.21
N ASP A 155 16.39 3.22 0.88
CA ASP A 155 17.61 3.96 1.18
C ASP A 155 17.80 4.10 2.69
N PHE A 156 16.74 4.43 3.43
CA PHE A 156 16.76 4.56 4.88
C PHE A 156 17.22 3.26 5.55
N PHE A 157 16.70 2.10 5.16
CA PHE A 157 17.09 0.82 5.75
C PHE A 157 18.51 0.37 5.37
N THR A 158 18.95 0.64 4.14
CA THR A 158 20.26 0.16 3.62
C THR A 158 21.45 1.04 4.01
N ARG A 159 21.26 2.35 4.23
CA ARG A 159 22.35 3.27 4.61
C ARG A 159 22.93 2.95 5.98
N LYS A 160 24.26 2.96 6.10
CA LYS A 160 24.97 2.94 7.39
C LYS A 160 25.11 4.38 7.88
N PHE A 161 24.59 4.68 9.07
CA PHE A 161 24.75 5.98 9.72
C PHE A 161 25.97 5.91 10.64
N TYR A 162 26.98 6.74 10.40
CA TYR A 162 28.33 6.62 10.99
C TYR A 162 28.50 7.33 12.34
N SER A 163 27.51 8.09 12.80
CA SER A 163 27.51 8.78 14.10
C SER A 163 26.61 8.04 15.11
N THR A 164 27.22 7.25 15.99
CA THR A 164 26.64 6.40 17.06
C THR A 164 26.06 7.21 18.25
N PRO A 165 25.18 6.66 19.14
CA PRO A 165 24.94 5.24 19.46
C PRO A 165 23.53 4.71 19.15
N LYS A 166 23.51 3.43 18.74
CA LYS A 166 22.38 2.54 18.50
C LYS A 166 21.51 2.35 19.76
N LYS A 167 20.54 3.22 20.05
CA LYS A 167 19.56 2.90 21.09
C LYS A 167 18.44 1.99 20.56
N ASP A 168 18.04 2.20 19.30
CA ASP A 168 16.98 1.43 18.65
C ASP A 168 17.34 1.08 17.21
N SER A 169 16.99 -0.14 16.79
CA SER A 169 17.01 -0.52 15.38
C SER A 169 16.08 0.41 14.59
N LYS A 170 16.34 0.62 13.30
CA LYS A 170 15.43 1.37 12.41
C LYS A 170 14.00 0.82 12.46
N ASN A 171 13.88 -0.49 12.64
CA ASN A 171 12.60 -1.16 12.83
C ASN A 171 11.91 -0.70 14.12
N ASN A 172 12.64 -0.68 15.25
CA ASN A 172 12.12 -0.17 16.51
C ASN A 172 11.72 1.30 16.46
N PHE A 173 12.46 2.13 15.71
CA PHE A 173 12.16 3.54 15.54
C PHE A 173 10.82 3.76 14.81
N LEU A 174 10.49 2.88 13.85
CA LEU A 174 9.32 3.01 12.99
C LEU A 174 8.09 2.18 13.45
N LYS A 175 8.25 1.20 14.34
CA LYS A 175 7.21 0.18 14.67
C LYS A 175 5.88 0.73 15.20
N ASN A 176 5.86 1.94 15.75
CA ASN A 176 4.64 2.58 16.24
C ASN A 176 3.94 3.42 15.16
N GLU A 177 4.65 3.75 14.08
CA GLU A 177 4.10 4.58 13.00
C GLU A 177 3.56 3.72 11.87
N ILE A 178 4.31 2.69 11.44
CA ILE A 178 3.92 1.77 10.35
C ILE A 178 4.29 0.33 10.67
N THR A 179 3.61 -0.60 9.99
CA THR A 179 4.05 -2.00 9.94
C THR A 179 5.29 -2.13 9.06
N ILE A 180 6.26 -2.90 9.54
CA ILE A 180 7.51 -3.18 8.83
C ILE A 180 7.60 -4.67 8.59
N SER A 181 7.82 -5.05 7.34
CA SER A 181 8.07 -6.43 6.98
C SER A 181 9.53 -6.79 7.21
N HIS A 182 9.75 -8.04 7.61
CA HIS A 182 11.08 -8.63 7.74
C HIS A 182 11.24 -9.67 6.62
N GLY A 183 12.44 -9.84 6.10
CA GLY A 183 12.70 -10.76 4.99
C GLY A 183 13.97 -11.57 5.21
N MET A 184 13.95 -12.84 4.80
CA MET A 184 15.11 -13.75 4.85
C MET A 184 16.13 -13.46 3.72
N PHE A 185 15.75 -12.72 2.67
CA PHE A 185 16.50 -12.61 1.42
C PHE A 185 17.23 -11.28 1.15
N LYS A 186 17.37 -10.39 2.14
CA LYS A 186 18.21 -9.19 2.01
C LYS A 186 19.02 -9.02 3.29
N GLY A 187 20.21 -9.64 3.32
CA GLY A 187 21.09 -9.80 4.49
C GLY A 187 21.54 -8.50 5.17
N GLY A 188 20.71 -7.96 6.05
CA GLY A 188 21.05 -6.91 7.00
C GLY A 188 19.89 -6.60 7.94
N ASP A 189 20.11 -5.67 8.88
CA ASP A 189 19.11 -5.09 9.80
C ASP A 189 17.92 -4.38 9.10
N GLY A 190 17.77 -4.55 7.79
CA GLY A 190 16.93 -3.74 6.92
C GLY A 190 15.55 -4.36 6.73
N GLY A 191 14.61 -3.94 7.56
CA GLY A 191 13.18 -4.11 7.25
C GLY A 191 12.83 -3.47 5.91
N TYR A 192 11.62 -3.73 5.43
CA TYR A 192 11.07 -3.05 4.26
C TYR A 192 9.62 -2.70 4.50
N VAL A 193 9.17 -1.60 3.89
CA VAL A 193 7.79 -1.14 3.96
C VAL A 193 7.04 -1.72 2.77
N ILE A 194 5.93 -2.38 3.05
CA ILE A 194 4.96 -2.85 2.07
C ILE A 194 3.56 -2.61 2.62
N THR A 195 2.59 -2.68 1.73
CA THR A 195 1.18 -2.79 2.10
C THR A 195 0.87 -4.16 2.65
N PHE A 196 0.01 -4.21 3.67
CA PHE A 196 -0.44 -5.44 4.29
C PHE A 196 -1.97 -5.49 4.29
N PRO A 197 -2.60 -6.52 3.69
CA PRO A 197 -2.04 -7.40 2.66
C PRO A 197 -1.72 -6.62 1.36
N SER A 198 -0.64 -6.98 0.65
CA SER A 198 -0.29 -6.40 -0.65
C SER A 198 -0.96 -7.19 -1.77
N VAL A 199 -1.75 -6.53 -2.62
CA VAL A 199 -2.33 -7.13 -3.84
C VAL A 199 -1.23 -7.28 -4.89
N LEU A 200 -0.92 -8.53 -5.22
CA LEU A 200 0.06 -8.88 -6.25
C LEU A 200 -0.58 -8.79 -7.65
N ASN A 201 -1.82 -9.26 -7.76
CA ASN A 201 -2.57 -9.29 -9.00
C ASN A 201 -4.07 -9.32 -8.69
N LEU A 202 -4.86 -8.55 -9.44
CA LEU A 202 -6.33 -8.59 -9.39
C LEU A 202 -6.84 -9.11 -10.73
N GLN A 203 -7.57 -10.22 -10.70
CA GLN A 203 -8.20 -10.80 -11.88
C GLN A 203 -9.70 -10.52 -11.83
N ILE A 204 -10.26 -10.09 -12.95
CA ILE A 204 -11.70 -9.88 -13.13
C ILE A 204 -12.14 -10.63 -14.39
N ASP A 205 -13.27 -11.32 -14.30
CA ASP A 205 -13.84 -11.97 -15.49
C ASP A 205 -14.38 -10.93 -16.48
N SER A 206 -14.50 -11.36 -17.74
CA SER A 206 -14.93 -10.48 -18.84
C SER A 206 -16.33 -9.92 -18.63
N SER A 207 -17.16 -10.61 -17.85
CA SER A 207 -18.52 -10.18 -17.48
C SER A 207 -18.57 -9.22 -16.28
N MET A 208 -17.44 -8.98 -15.61
CA MET A 208 -17.30 -8.16 -14.40
C MET A 208 -18.25 -8.60 -13.25
N GLN A 209 -18.48 -9.90 -13.13
CA GLN A 209 -19.30 -10.50 -12.07
C GLN A 209 -18.47 -11.26 -11.04
N LYS A 210 -17.26 -11.68 -11.39
CA LYS A 210 -16.35 -12.44 -10.53
C LYS A 210 -14.97 -11.81 -10.53
N ALA A 211 -14.33 -11.81 -9.37
CA ALA A 211 -12.95 -11.37 -9.24
C ALA A 211 -12.16 -12.27 -8.29
N VAL A 212 -10.86 -12.35 -8.52
CA VAL A 212 -9.91 -12.99 -7.62
C VAL A 212 -8.79 -12.00 -7.34
N VAL A 213 -8.57 -11.72 -6.06
CA VAL A 213 -7.44 -10.92 -5.59
C VAL A 213 -6.37 -11.87 -5.10
N ILE A 214 -5.23 -11.92 -5.78
CA ILE A 214 -4.03 -12.63 -5.30
C ILE A 214 -3.23 -11.65 -4.47
N PHE A 215 -2.93 -12.01 -3.23
CA PHE A 215 -2.29 -11.13 -2.27
C PHE A 215 -1.15 -11.80 -1.52
N GLN A 216 -0.24 -10.97 -1.00
CA GLN A 216 0.87 -11.33 -0.13
C GLN A 216 0.66 -10.73 1.26
N TYR A 217 1.06 -11.45 2.29
CA TYR A 217 1.04 -11.01 3.68
C TYR A 217 2.29 -11.55 4.40
N ALA A 218 3.23 -10.66 4.73
CA ALA A 218 4.57 -11.02 5.24
C ALA A 218 5.23 -12.13 4.39
N TYR A 219 5.39 -13.34 4.95
CA TYR A 219 6.01 -14.49 4.31
C TYR A 219 5.04 -15.40 3.55
N GLY A 220 3.73 -15.14 3.61
CA GLY A 220 2.71 -15.96 2.97
C GLY A 220 2.05 -15.25 1.78
N ALA A 221 1.33 -16.05 1.00
CA ALA A 221 0.45 -15.58 -0.05
C ALA A 221 -0.94 -16.22 0.10
N GLY A 222 -1.91 -15.67 -0.60
CA GLY A 222 -3.28 -16.15 -0.56
C GLY A 222 -4.10 -15.55 -1.69
N TYR A 223 -5.36 -15.94 -1.73
CA TYR A 223 -6.33 -15.35 -2.63
C TYR A 223 -7.65 -15.06 -1.92
N SER A 224 -8.37 -14.07 -2.42
CA SER A 224 -9.77 -13.82 -2.07
C SER A 224 -10.61 -13.86 -3.32
N SER A 225 -11.68 -14.65 -3.31
CA SER A 225 -12.68 -14.65 -4.36
C SER A 225 -13.80 -13.67 -4.01
N LEU A 226 -14.25 -12.92 -5.00
CA LEU A 226 -15.32 -11.94 -4.87
C LEU A 226 -16.35 -12.16 -5.97
N GLU A 227 -17.61 -11.91 -5.62
CA GLU A 227 -18.73 -11.88 -6.55
C GLU A 227 -19.45 -10.54 -6.46
N LYS A 228 -19.96 -10.07 -7.60
CA LYS A 228 -20.80 -8.89 -7.66
C LYS A 228 -22.26 -9.29 -7.41
N ILE A 229 -22.82 -8.80 -6.31
CA ILE A 229 -24.20 -9.07 -5.88
C ILE A 229 -24.87 -7.73 -5.68
N ASP A 230 -25.99 -7.49 -6.36
CA ASP A 230 -26.74 -6.23 -6.32
C ASP A 230 -25.85 -4.99 -6.58
N GLY A 231 -24.93 -5.13 -7.54
CA GLY A 231 -23.99 -4.07 -7.93
C GLY A 231 -22.80 -3.86 -6.98
N LYS A 232 -22.68 -4.64 -5.90
CA LYS A 232 -21.60 -4.52 -4.91
C LYS A 232 -20.70 -5.75 -4.92
N TRP A 233 -19.39 -5.53 -4.78
CA TRP A 233 -18.43 -6.61 -4.63
C TRP A 233 -18.44 -7.16 -3.21
N ILE A 234 -18.70 -8.45 -3.08
CA ILE A 234 -18.74 -9.16 -1.80
C ILE A 234 -17.63 -10.22 -1.80
N VAL A 235 -16.80 -10.20 -0.77
CA VAL A 235 -15.81 -11.27 -0.55
C VAL A 235 -16.56 -12.55 -0.17
N LYS A 236 -16.39 -13.60 -0.99
CA LYS A 236 -17.03 -14.90 -0.77
C LYS A 236 -16.14 -15.82 0.04
N GLU A 237 -14.85 -15.76 -0.22
CA GLU A 237 -13.86 -16.61 0.42
C GLU A 237 -12.51 -15.89 0.47
N THR A 238 -11.71 -16.19 1.49
CA THR A 238 -10.32 -15.77 1.61
C THR A 238 -9.51 -16.96 2.11
N VAL A 239 -8.54 -17.39 1.31
CA VAL A 239 -7.75 -18.59 1.55
C VAL A 239 -6.28 -18.22 1.59
N ARG A 240 -5.61 -18.70 2.63
CA ARG A 240 -4.15 -18.74 2.70
C ARG A 240 -3.65 -19.87 1.80
N THR A 241 -2.77 -19.54 0.86
CA THR A 241 -2.02 -20.54 0.09
C THR A 241 -0.65 -20.71 0.74
N LEU A 242 -0.21 -21.94 1.00
CA LEU A 242 1.14 -22.18 1.47
C LEU A 242 2.11 -21.76 0.37
N VAL A 243 3.00 -20.82 0.68
CA VAL A 243 4.25 -20.69 -0.05
C VAL A 243 5.23 -21.50 0.79
N GLU A 244 5.61 -22.68 0.29
CA GLU A 244 6.80 -23.40 0.77
C GLU A 244 8.07 -22.58 0.50
#